data_AF-A0A3D4YC63-F1
#
_entry.id   AF-A0A3D4YC63-F1
#
_cell.length_a   1.000
_cell.length_b   1.000
_cell.length_c   1.000
_cell.angle_alpha   90.00
_cell.angle_beta   90.00
_cell.angle_gamma   90.00
#
_symmetry.space_group_name_H-M   'P 1'
#
loop_
_entity.id
_entity.type
_entity.pdbx_description
1 polymer ?
#
loop_
_entity_poly.entity_id
_entity_poly.type
_entity_poly.pdbx_seq_one_letter_code
_entity_poly.pdbx_strand_id
1 'polypeptide(L)'
;MNLVAELGLDATKAREVLASNQFADQVKNEITEGRQIGVQGVPFFVLNRKYGVSGAQQTEYFLNAINQIWQEENPLQSLDSQDDSQACEHEECGF
;
A
#
# COMPACT_ATOMS: atom_id res chain seq x y z
N MET A 1 8.29 -12.81 -25.68
CA MET A 1 8.22 -11.42 -26.21
C MET A 1 6.81 -11.02 -26.63
N ASN A 2 5.96 -11.97 -27.03
CA ASN A 2 4.57 -11.68 -27.41
C ASN A 2 3.80 -10.93 -26.31
N LEU A 3 3.85 -11.38 -25.05
CA LEU A 3 3.22 -10.67 -23.93
C LEU A 3 3.71 -9.21 -23.77
N VAL A 4 5.00 -8.96 -23.94
CA VAL A 4 5.56 -7.60 -23.85
C VAL A 4 5.00 -6.70 -24.96
N ALA A 5 4.92 -7.22 -26.19
CA ALA A 5 4.37 -6.50 -27.33
C ALA A 5 2.84 -6.29 -27.22
N GLU A 6 2.12 -7.28 -26.69
CA GLU A 6 0.68 -7.20 -26.40
C GLU A 6 0.35 -6.09 -25.39
N LEU A 7 1.26 -5.84 -24.43
CA LEU A 7 1.17 -4.75 -23.47
C LEU A 7 1.64 -3.39 -24.05
N GLY A 8 2.04 -3.32 -25.32
CA GLY A 8 2.52 -2.11 -25.98
C GLY A 8 3.92 -1.66 -25.54
N LEU A 9 4.70 -2.53 -24.91
CA LEU A 9 6.05 -2.25 -24.41
C LEU A 9 7.12 -2.57 -25.47
N ASP A 10 8.29 -1.93 -25.34
CA ASP A 10 9.44 -2.18 -26.23
C ASP A 10 10.04 -3.58 -26.00
N ALA A 11 9.86 -4.46 -26.99
CA ALA A 11 10.34 -5.83 -26.96
C ALA A 11 11.88 -5.94 -27.01
N THR A 12 12.58 -4.99 -27.63
CA THR A 12 14.05 -4.98 -27.67
C THR A 12 14.59 -4.65 -26.30
N LYS A 13 14.08 -3.56 -25.69
CA LYS A 13 14.45 -3.19 -24.32
C LYS A 13 14.13 -4.27 -23.31
N ALA A 14 12.97 -4.93 -23.43
CA ALA A 14 12.62 -6.05 -22.56
C ALA A 14 13.58 -7.24 -22.70
N ARG A 15 14.10 -7.53 -23.91
CA ARG A 15 15.14 -8.56 -24.10
C ARG A 15 16.43 -8.18 -23.38
N GLU A 16 16.86 -6.94 -23.49
CA GLU A 16 18.07 -6.45 -22.81
C GLU A 16 17.93 -6.58 -21.28
N VAL A 17 16.78 -6.16 -20.74
CA VAL A 17 16.47 -6.31 -19.32
C VAL A 17 16.51 -7.77 -18.89
N LEU A 18 15.82 -8.67 -19.62
CA LEU A 18 15.77 -10.10 -19.30
C LEU A 18 17.10 -10.83 -19.48
N ALA A 19 17.98 -10.33 -20.35
CA ALA A 19 19.34 -10.84 -20.52
C ALA A 19 20.33 -10.27 -19.48
N SER A 20 19.88 -9.37 -18.62
CA SER A 20 20.68 -8.69 -17.60
C SER A 20 20.16 -8.95 -16.19
N ASN A 21 20.85 -8.40 -15.19
CA ASN A 21 20.41 -8.39 -13.80
C ASN A 21 19.80 -7.06 -13.36
N GLN A 22 19.37 -6.20 -14.30
CA GLN A 22 18.99 -4.81 -14.03
C GLN A 22 17.97 -4.64 -12.88
N PHE A 23 16.99 -5.54 -12.74
CA PHE A 23 15.98 -5.49 -11.66
C PHE A 23 16.12 -6.62 -10.64
N ALA A 24 17.19 -7.42 -10.71
CA ALA A 24 17.35 -8.60 -9.86
C ALA A 24 17.36 -8.24 -8.37
N ASP A 25 18.04 -7.16 -7.98
CA ASP A 25 18.12 -6.76 -6.57
C ASP A 25 16.84 -6.10 -6.09
N GLN A 26 16.12 -5.38 -6.96
CA GLN A 26 14.79 -4.86 -6.63
C GLN A 26 13.83 -6.01 -6.29
N VAL A 27 13.75 -7.03 -7.14
CA VAL A 27 12.89 -8.21 -6.90
C VAL A 27 13.26 -8.92 -5.59
N LYS A 28 14.55 -9.08 -5.29
CA LYS A 28 15.00 -9.70 -4.03
C LYS A 28 14.64 -8.86 -2.80
N ASN A 29 14.76 -7.54 -2.91
CA ASN A 29 14.44 -6.62 -1.82
C ASN A 29 12.93 -6.65 -1.52
N GLU A 30 12.08 -6.63 -2.55
CA GLU A 30 10.61 -6.74 -2.40
C GLU A 30 10.20 -8.09 -1.77
N ILE A 31 10.84 -9.20 -2.16
CA ILE A 31 10.62 -10.52 -1.51
C ILE A 31 11.04 -10.48 -0.03
N THR A 32 12.15 -9.82 0.28
CA THR A 32 12.67 -9.71 1.65
C THR A 32 11.75 -8.87 2.51
N GLU A 33 11.28 -7.72 2.00
CA GLU A 33 10.29 -6.87 2.66
C GLU A 33 9.01 -7.65 2.97
N GLY A 34 8.47 -8.37 1.98
CA GLY A 34 7.29 -9.23 2.16
C GLY A 34 7.48 -10.25 3.30
N ARG A 35 8.65 -10.90 3.37
CA ARG A 35 8.96 -11.83 4.46
C ARG A 35 9.06 -11.15 5.82
N GLN A 36 9.64 -9.94 5.88
CA GLN A 36 9.79 -9.18 7.13
C GLN A 36 8.44 -8.78 7.73
N ILE A 37 7.44 -8.52 6.90
CA ILE A 37 6.07 -8.24 7.35
C ILE A 37 5.20 -9.51 7.51
N GLY A 38 5.81 -10.70 7.42
CA GLY A 38 5.16 -11.97 7.71
C GLY A 38 4.41 -12.64 6.55
N VAL A 39 4.64 -12.21 5.29
CA VAL A 39 4.05 -12.87 4.11
C VAL A 39 4.63 -14.27 3.96
N GLN A 40 3.76 -15.28 3.98
CA GLN A 40 4.12 -16.70 3.83
C GLN A 40 3.58 -17.33 2.54
N GLY A 41 2.69 -16.64 1.83
CA GLY A 41 2.05 -17.14 0.62
C GLY A 41 1.38 -16.01 -0.16
N VAL A 42 1.08 -16.27 -1.44
CA VAL A 42 0.49 -15.30 -2.37
C VAL A 42 -0.86 -15.81 -2.91
N PRO A 43 -1.79 -14.91 -3.29
CA PRO A 43 -1.69 -13.46 -3.19
C PRO A 43 -1.81 -12.97 -1.74
N PHE A 44 -1.10 -11.88 -1.40
CA PHE A 44 -1.17 -11.20 -0.12
C PHE A 44 -1.24 -9.70 -0.37
N PHE A 45 -2.13 -9.01 0.32
CA PHE A 45 -2.37 -7.58 0.15
C PHE A 45 -2.10 -6.86 1.47
N VAL A 46 -1.33 -5.77 1.40
CA VAL A 46 -1.10 -4.87 2.54
C VAL A 46 -1.91 -3.61 2.30
N LEU A 47 -2.85 -3.32 3.18
CA LEU A 47 -3.75 -2.17 3.07
C LEU A 47 -3.35 -1.12 4.12
N ASN A 48 -3.02 0.09 3.63
CA ASN A 48 -2.58 1.23 4.43
C ASN A 48 -1.47 0.92 5.46
N ARG A 49 -0.56 -0.03 5.14
CA ARG A 49 0.49 -0.53 6.06
C ARG A 49 -0.02 -0.96 7.45
N LYS A 50 -1.33 -1.23 7.59
CA LYS A 50 -2.00 -1.52 8.86
C LYS A 50 -2.67 -2.88 8.85
N TYR A 51 -3.24 -3.27 7.71
CA TYR A 51 -3.96 -4.53 7.55
C TYR A 51 -3.30 -5.43 6.51
N GLY A 52 -3.25 -6.73 6.80
CA GLY A 52 -2.82 -7.76 5.87
C GLY A 52 -3.99 -8.65 5.47
N VAL A 53 -4.16 -8.88 4.16
CA VAL A 53 -5.19 -9.78 3.61
C VAL A 53 -4.49 -10.92 2.87
N SER A 54 -4.63 -12.14 3.38
CA SER A 54 -4.01 -13.33 2.80
C SER A 54 -4.99 -14.12 1.93
N GLY A 55 -4.52 -14.53 0.75
CA GLY A 55 -5.27 -15.35 -0.20
C GLY A 55 -6.18 -14.56 -1.13
N ALA A 56 -6.73 -15.26 -2.12
CA ALA A 56 -7.68 -14.71 -3.08
C ALA A 56 -9.07 -14.58 -2.42
N GLN A 57 -9.26 -13.48 -1.68
CA GLN A 57 -10.55 -13.16 -1.05
C GLN A 57 -11.58 -12.68 -2.07
N GLN A 58 -12.85 -12.71 -1.66
CA GLN A 58 -13.97 -12.19 -2.47
C GLN A 58 -13.91 -10.66 -2.58
N THR A 59 -14.48 -10.10 -3.65
CA THR A 59 -14.45 -8.65 -3.91
C THR A 59 -15.09 -7.84 -2.77
N GLU A 60 -16.17 -8.35 -2.19
CA GLU A 60 -16.88 -7.72 -1.06
C GLU A 60 -15.99 -7.60 0.17
N TYR A 61 -15.10 -8.57 0.40
CA TYR A 61 -14.15 -8.53 1.51
C TYR A 61 -13.18 -7.35 1.35
N PHE A 62 -12.62 -7.16 0.16
CA PHE A 62 -11.75 -6.02 -0.14
C PHE A 62 -12.49 -4.69 -0.03
N LEU A 63 -13.72 -4.61 -0.56
CA LEU A 63 -14.53 -3.39 -0.47
C LEU A 63 -14.78 -2.99 0.98
N ASN A 64 -15.15 -3.95 1.83
CA ASN A 64 -15.37 -3.70 3.26
C ASN A 64 -14.08 -3.26 3.97
N ALA A 65 -12.94 -3.92 3.69
CA ALA A 65 -11.66 -3.55 4.27
C ALA A 65 -11.24 -2.12 3.89
N ILE A 66 -11.41 -1.73 2.62
CA ILE A 66 -11.11 -0.38 2.13
C ILE A 66 -12.03 0.65 2.80
N ASN A 67 -13.34 0.38 2.89
CA ASN A 67 -14.29 1.27 3.56
C ASN A 67 -13.97 1.45 5.04
N GLN A 68 -13.57 0.37 5.73
CA GLN A 68 -13.16 0.43 7.12
C GLN A 68 -11.92 1.32 7.30
N ILE A 69 -10.87 1.10 6.50
CA ILE A 69 -9.66 1.94 6.52
C ILE A 69 -10.02 3.41 6.28
N TRP A 70 -10.89 3.68 5.31
CA TRP A 70 -11.31 5.04 5.01
C TRP A 70 -11.99 5.72 6.21
N GLN A 71 -12.87 5.02 6.93
CA GLN A 71 -13.53 5.54 8.12
C GLN A 71 -12.56 5.79 9.28
N GLU A 72 -11.52 4.96 9.42
CA GLU A 72 -10.49 5.11 10.45
C GLU A 72 -9.59 6.34 10.19
N GLU A 73 -9.26 6.62 8.93
CA GLU A 73 -8.42 7.76 8.54
C GLU A 73 -9.21 9.08 8.41
N ASN A 74 -10.54 9.00 8.28
CA ASN A 74 -11.43 10.16 8.19
C ASN A 74 -12.42 10.13 9.36
N PRO A 75 -11.97 10.41 10.59
CA PRO A 75 -12.86 10.46 11.74
C PRO A 75 -13.95 11.53 11.52
N LEU A 76 -15.12 11.27 12.10
CA LEU A 76 -16.26 12.19 12.06
C LEU A 76 -15.80 13.59 12.50
N GLN A 77 -15.98 14.58 11.63
CA GLN A 77 -15.82 15.97 12.01
C GLN A 77 -16.94 16.32 12.99
N SER A 78 -16.59 16.83 14.18
CA SER A 78 -17.61 17.35 15.07
C SER A 78 -18.25 18.57 14.40
N LEU A 79 -19.58 18.66 14.49
CA LEU A 79 -20.31 19.87 14.12
C LEU A 79 -20.25 20.87 15.29
N ASP A 80 -19.10 21.02 15.92
CA ASP A 80 -18.89 22.05 16.92
C ASP A 80 -18.49 23.31 16.18
N SER A 81 -19.50 24.15 15.93
CA SER A 81 -19.31 25.58 15.73
C SER A 81 -18.41 26.10 16.85
N GLN A 82 -17.22 26.58 16.48
CA GLN A 82 -16.31 27.44 17.26
C GLN A 82 -16.62 27.51 18.76
N ASP A 83 -15.87 26.78 19.58
CA ASP A 83 -15.44 27.34 20.86
C ASP A 83 -14.13 26.73 21.33
N ASP A 84 -13.24 27.61 21.77
CA ASP A 84 -11.88 27.38 22.23
C ASP A 84 -11.83 26.37 23.40
N SER A 85 -11.09 25.27 23.25
CA SER A 85 -10.36 24.71 24.39
C SER A 85 -9.26 23.73 23.98
N GLN A 86 -8.02 24.23 24.05
CA GLN A 86 -6.79 23.51 24.38
C GLN A 86 -6.35 22.35 23.46
N ALA A 87 -6.18 22.64 22.17
CA ALA A 87 -5.07 22.06 21.44
C ALA A 87 -3.82 22.92 21.67
N CYS A 88 -2.63 22.29 21.75
CA CYS A 88 -1.37 23.03 21.77
C CYS A 88 -1.15 23.66 20.38
N GLU A 89 -1.74 24.82 20.16
CA GLU A 89 -1.56 25.60 18.96
C GLU A 89 -0.44 26.62 19.19
N HIS A 90 0.70 26.35 18.54
CA HIS A 90 1.91 27.19 18.46
C HIS A 90 2.66 27.47 19.79
N GLU A 91 3.71 26.67 19.99
CA GLU A 91 4.91 26.90 20.82
C GLU A 91 4.79 27.34 22.28
N GLU A 92 3.62 27.44 22.90
CA GLU A 92 3.53 27.58 24.36
C GLU A 92 2.59 26.56 24.99
N CYS A 93 3.20 25.52 25.57
CA CYS A 93 2.56 24.66 26.56
C CYS A 93 2.68 25.33 27.93
N GLY A 94 1.58 25.83 28.48
CA GLY A 94 1.53 26.47 29.81
C GLY A 94 1.62 25.47 30.97
N PHE A 95 2.41 25.84 31.99
CA PHE A 95 2.33 25.33 33.37
C PHE A 95 1.37 26.18 34.20
#